data_AF-A0A7W2F8M6-F1
#
_entry.id   AF-A0A7W2F8M6-F1
#
_cell.length_a   1.000
_cell.length_b   1.000
_cell.length_c   1.000
_cell.angle_alpha   90.00
_cell.angle_beta   90.00
_cell.angle_gamma   90.00
#
_symmetry.space_group_name_H-M   'P 1'
#
loop_
_entity.id
_entity.type
_entity.pdbx_description
1 polymer ?
#
loop_
_entity_poly.entity_id
_entity_poly.type
_entity_poly.pdbx_seq_one_letter_code
_entity_poly.pdbx_strand_id
1 'polypeptide(L)'
;MGTRLAWSMGLAGFWALGYFTAGAWLHPAPIFDPSTALDAAIPFAGLALWPYLFGIIWIAMPAVLLQSPALFRHTARSYALLIAFSLLCFVLLPAEAPELRRQASGAGLDPLTAWALQRLHAIDPPRNLLPSLHVSLAALATCALARSDTRWRLPATLVLAMIVAAVCLSKQHTVADAVAGLLAAWLCDRVARRLNPAPRLPPRPPPP
;
A
#
# COMPACT_ATOMS: atom_id res chain seq x y z
N MET A 1 6.91 24.12 5.95
CA MET A 1 6.62 22.92 6.77
C MET A 1 5.12 22.67 6.93
N GLY A 2 4.30 23.70 7.25
CA GLY A 2 2.86 23.56 7.48
C GLY A 2 2.03 22.86 6.39
N THR A 3 2.25 23.20 5.11
CA THR A 3 1.48 22.57 4.01
C THR A 3 1.75 21.07 3.89
N ARG A 4 2.98 20.62 4.08
CA ARG A 4 3.35 19.20 3.98
C ARG A 4 2.66 18.38 5.08
N LEU A 5 2.70 18.89 6.32
CA LEU A 5 2.03 18.25 7.44
C LEU A 5 0.52 18.15 7.19
N ALA A 6 -0.10 19.23 6.70
CA ALA A 6 -1.53 19.24 6.37
C ALA A 6 -1.88 18.18 5.30
N TRP A 7 -1.09 18.05 4.23
CA TRP A 7 -1.29 16.99 3.23
C TRP A 7 -1.16 15.59 3.83
N SER A 8 -0.12 15.34 4.62
CA SER A 8 0.10 14.03 5.24
C SER A 8 -1.01 13.66 6.22
N MET A 9 -1.44 14.61 7.08
CA MET A 9 -2.54 14.41 8.03
C MET A 9 -3.88 14.22 7.30
N GLY A 10 -4.14 15.00 6.26
CA GLY A 10 -5.34 14.87 5.43
C GLY A 10 -5.41 13.51 4.75
N LEU A 11 -4.30 13.02 4.19
CA LEU A 11 -4.23 11.68 3.59
C LEU A 11 -4.42 10.58 4.63
N ALA A 12 -3.77 10.68 5.79
CA ALA A 12 -3.92 9.71 6.87
C ALA A 12 -5.36 9.67 7.39
N GLY A 13 -5.99 10.83 7.56
CA GLY A 13 -7.40 10.95 7.97
C GLY A 13 -8.36 10.40 6.91
N PHE A 14 -8.15 10.73 5.63
CA PHE A 14 -8.95 10.21 4.53
C PHE A 14 -8.84 8.68 4.42
N TRP A 15 -7.62 8.15 4.53
CA TRP A 15 -7.39 6.71 4.58
C TRP A 15 -8.07 6.07 5.78
N ALA A 16 -7.84 6.56 7.00
CA ALA A 16 -8.37 5.94 8.21
C ALA A 16 -9.90 5.95 8.21
N LEU A 17 -10.51 7.11 7.92
CA LEU A 17 -11.95 7.25 7.84
C LEU A 17 -12.50 6.30 6.78
N GLY A 18 -11.94 6.30 5.58
CA GLY A 18 -12.38 5.43 4.49
C GLY A 18 -12.21 3.95 4.81
N TYR A 19 -11.03 3.52 5.23
CA TYR A 19 -10.68 2.12 5.43
C TYR A 19 -11.53 1.45 6.51
N PHE A 20 -11.75 2.15 7.63
CA PHE A 20 -12.52 1.61 8.75
C PHE A 20 -14.04 1.79 8.61
N THR A 21 -14.51 2.50 7.58
CA THR A 21 -15.96 2.65 7.30
C THR A 21 -16.40 1.99 6.00
N ALA A 22 -15.50 1.81 5.03
CA ALA A 22 -15.78 1.16 3.76
C ALA A 22 -16.18 -0.30 3.98
N GLY A 23 -17.24 -0.74 3.28
CA GLY A 23 -17.73 -2.11 3.28
C GLY A 23 -18.48 -2.54 4.54
N ALA A 24 -18.04 -2.11 5.74
CA ALA A 24 -18.55 -2.57 7.04
C ALA A 24 -20.05 -2.32 7.26
N TRP A 25 -20.63 -1.30 6.60
CA TRP A 25 -22.04 -0.94 6.72
C TRP A 25 -22.91 -1.43 5.55
N LEU A 26 -22.28 -1.84 4.44
CA LEU A 26 -22.97 -2.07 3.17
C LEU A 26 -23.12 -3.56 2.84
N HIS A 27 -22.18 -4.41 3.27
CA HIS A 27 -22.20 -5.83 2.93
C HIS A 27 -21.89 -6.69 4.15
N PRO A 28 -22.90 -7.40 4.70
CA PRO A 28 -22.68 -8.34 5.81
C PRO A 28 -21.95 -9.63 5.39
N ALA A 29 -21.82 -9.90 4.08
CA ALA A 29 -21.10 -11.05 3.54
C ALA A 29 -20.23 -10.64 2.32
N PRO A 30 -19.05 -11.28 2.13
CA PRO A 30 -18.18 -11.00 1.00
C PRO A 30 -18.84 -11.37 -0.33
N ILE A 31 -18.49 -10.63 -1.39
CA ILE A 31 -18.93 -10.97 -2.75
C ILE A 31 -18.00 -12.02 -3.38
N PHE A 32 -16.71 -12.02 -3.02
CA PHE A 32 -15.72 -12.91 -3.64
C PHE A 32 -14.49 -13.15 -2.75
N ASP A 33 -13.83 -14.31 -2.90
CA ASP A 33 -12.52 -14.63 -2.30
C ASP A 33 -11.46 -14.75 -3.41
N PRO A 34 -10.44 -13.87 -3.45
CA PRO A 34 -9.40 -13.88 -4.48
C PRO A 34 -8.31 -14.93 -4.25
N SER A 35 -8.41 -15.76 -3.23
CA SER A 35 -7.42 -16.79 -2.90
C SER A 35 -7.35 -17.87 -3.97
N THR A 36 -6.13 -18.33 -4.24
CA THR A 36 -5.83 -19.38 -5.22
C THR A 36 -5.04 -20.53 -4.59
N ALA A 37 -4.84 -21.61 -5.35
CA ALA A 37 -3.97 -22.72 -4.92
C ALA A 37 -2.52 -22.28 -4.66
N LEU A 38 -2.05 -21.22 -5.34
CA LEU A 38 -0.73 -20.65 -5.09
C LEU A 38 -0.66 -20.05 -3.68
N ASP A 39 -1.69 -19.35 -3.23
CA ASP A 39 -1.75 -18.74 -1.90
C ASP A 39 -1.73 -19.80 -0.81
N ALA A 40 -2.40 -20.94 -1.03
CA ALA A 40 -2.36 -22.09 -0.13
C ALA A 40 -0.97 -22.76 -0.07
N ALA A 41 -0.22 -22.75 -1.18
CA ALA A 41 1.10 -23.35 -1.26
C ALA A 41 2.20 -22.51 -0.61
N ILE A 42 2.04 -21.18 -0.52
CA ILE A 42 2.97 -20.30 0.20
C ILE A 42 2.91 -20.65 1.69
N PRO A 43 4.00 -21.01 2.38
CA PRO A 43 3.94 -21.29 3.82
C PRO A 43 3.74 -20.02 4.63
N PHE A 44 3.04 -20.12 5.76
CA PHE A 44 3.05 -19.03 6.74
C PHE A 44 4.44 -18.90 7.36
N ALA A 45 4.98 -17.68 7.38
CA ALA A 45 6.23 -17.36 8.04
C ALA A 45 6.02 -16.19 9.02
N GLY A 46 5.92 -16.48 10.32
CA GLY A 46 5.60 -15.45 11.33
C GLY A 46 6.58 -14.27 11.35
N LEU A 47 7.86 -14.48 11.05
CA LEU A 47 8.85 -13.38 10.97
C LEU A 47 8.56 -12.38 9.83
N ALA A 48 7.81 -12.78 8.80
CA ALA A 48 7.37 -11.90 7.73
C ALA A 48 6.42 -10.79 8.21
N LEU A 49 5.85 -10.93 9.41
CA LEU A 49 5.08 -9.89 10.08
C LEU A 49 5.90 -8.59 10.24
N TRP A 50 7.19 -8.68 10.54
CA TRP A 50 8.00 -7.49 10.80
C TRP A 50 8.25 -6.65 9.54
N PRO A 51 8.65 -7.23 8.39
CA PRO A 51 8.67 -6.51 7.13
C PRO A 51 7.30 -5.97 6.70
N TYR A 52 6.20 -6.68 6.99
CA TYR A 52 4.85 -6.19 6.76
C TYR A 52 4.57 -4.90 7.57
N LEU A 53 4.86 -4.92 8.88
CA LEU A 53 4.68 -3.74 9.74
C LEU A 53 5.62 -2.59 9.33
N PHE A 54 6.85 -2.91 8.91
CA PHE A 54 7.77 -1.93 8.34
C PHE A 54 7.19 -1.27 7.08
N GLY A 55 6.39 -1.97 6.29
CA GLY A 55 5.67 -1.39 5.15
C GLY A 55 4.78 -0.21 5.54
N ILE A 56 4.18 -0.21 6.74
CA ILE A 56 3.39 0.93 7.26
C ILE A 56 4.28 2.16 7.41
N ILE A 57 5.50 1.97 7.94
CA ILE A 57 6.49 3.03 8.10
C ILE A 57 6.98 3.50 6.71
N TRP A 58 7.22 2.56 5.80
CA TRP A 58 7.67 2.83 4.45
C TRP A 58 6.70 3.73 3.67
N ILE A 59 5.40 3.51 3.81
CA ILE A 59 4.34 4.33 3.19
C ILE A 59 4.46 5.81 3.60
N ALA A 60 4.91 6.09 4.82
CA ALA A 60 5.09 7.45 5.35
C ALA A 60 6.43 8.10 4.95
N MET A 61 7.41 7.33 4.47
CA MET A 61 8.76 7.82 4.15
C MET A 61 8.79 8.99 3.16
N PRO A 62 7.95 9.06 2.11
CA PRO A 62 7.94 10.22 1.21
C PRO A 62 7.65 11.55 1.91
N ALA A 63 6.89 11.54 3.01
CA ALA A 63 6.62 12.74 3.78
C ALA A 63 7.90 13.29 4.45
N VAL A 64 8.83 12.42 4.82
CA VAL A 64 10.07 12.80 5.51
C VAL A 64 11.22 13.01 4.52
N LEU A 65 11.39 12.09 3.58
CA LEU A 65 12.60 12.01 2.74
C LEU A 65 12.53 12.84 1.45
N LEU A 66 11.34 13.14 0.93
CA LEU A 66 11.23 13.92 -0.31
C LEU A 66 11.55 15.39 -0.06
N GLN A 67 12.65 15.86 -0.63
CA GLN A 67 13.07 17.27 -0.60
C GLN A 67 12.23 18.13 -1.57
N SER A 68 11.95 17.62 -2.77
CA SER A 68 11.22 18.37 -3.81
C SER A 68 9.73 18.57 -3.46
N PRO A 69 9.25 19.82 -3.30
CA PRO A 69 7.83 20.09 -3.03
C PRO A 69 6.92 19.65 -4.18
N ALA A 70 7.40 19.72 -5.42
CA ALA A 70 6.64 19.32 -6.60
C ALA A 70 6.44 17.79 -6.62
N LEU A 71 7.51 17.03 -6.37
CA LEU A 71 7.44 15.57 -6.29
C LEU A 71 6.60 15.11 -5.09
N PHE A 72 6.70 15.80 -3.95
CA PHE A 72 5.83 15.54 -2.81
C PHE A 72 4.35 15.74 -3.16
N ARG A 73 3.98 16.88 -3.76
CA ARG A 73 2.58 17.14 -4.16
C ARG A 73 2.08 16.12 -5.19
N HIS A 74 2.92 15.73 -6.15
CA HIS A 74 2.60 14.66 -7.09
C HIS A 74 2.30 13.35 -6.34
N THR A 75 3.19 12.95 -5.44
CA THR A 75 3.05 11.72 -4.65
C THR A 75 1.80 11.76 -3.77
N ALA A 76 1.53 12.87 -3.10
CA ALA A 76 0.35 13.07 -2.27
C ALA A 76 -0.95 12.95 -3.08
N ARG A 77 -0.99 13.48 -4.30
CA ARG A 77 -2.14 13.33 -5.22
C ARG A 77 -2.29 11.90 -5.70
N SER A 78 -1.19 11.22 -6.05
CA SER A 78 -1.22 9.80 -6.40
C SER A 78 -1.76 8.95 -5.25
N TYR A 79 -1.37 9.25 -4.00
CA TYR A 79 -1.90 8.59 -2.80
C TYR A 79 -3.39 8.85 -2.64
N ALA A 80 -3.85 10.09 -2.77
CA ALA A 80 -5.27 10.43 -2.66
C ALA A 80 -6.12 9.68 -3.69
N LEU A 81 -5.67 9.66 -4.95
CA LEU A 81 -6.34 8.93 -6.03
C LEU A 81 -6.37 7.44 -5.78
N LEU A 82 -5.26 6.87 -5.32
CA LEU A 82 -5.16 5.45 -4.99
C LEU A 82 -6.08 5.07 -3.83
N ILE A 83 -6.08 5.84 -2.75
CA ILE A 83 -6.98 5.61 -1.60
C ILE A 83 -8.43 5.66 -2.09
N ALA A 84 -8.83 6.71 -2.83
CA ALA A 84 -10.19 6.81 -3.35
C ALA A 84 -10.56 5.63 -4.26
N PHE A 85 -9.65 5.21 -5.14
CA PHE A 85 -9.85 4.06 -6.03
C PHE A 85 -10.02 2.75 -5.24
N SER A 86 -9.13 2.48 -4.28
CA SER A 86 -9.21 1.28 -3.44
C SER A 86 -10.49 1.27 -2.61
N LEU A 87 -10.89 2.40 -2.01
CA LEU A 87 -12.14 2.49 -1.26
C LEU A 87 -13.36 2.21 -2.14
N LEU A 88 -13.36 2.70 -3.38
CA LEU A 88 -14.41 2.40 -4.34
C LEU A 88 -14.44 0.89 -4.67
N CYS A 89 -13.28 0.25 -4.88
CA CYS A 89 -13.20 -1.19 -5.07
C CYS A 89 -13.71 -1.97 -3.85
N PHE A 90 -13.35 -1.56 -2.63
CA PHE A 90 -13.79 -2.24 -1.40
C PHE A 90 -15.31 -2.17 -1.19
N VAL A 91 -15.95 -1.09 -1.66
CA VAL A 91 -17.40 -0.94 -1.61
C VAL A 91 -18.09 -1.71 -2.73
N LEU A 92 -17.61 -1.60 -3.97
CA LEU A 92 -18.27 -2.18 -5.14
C LEU A 92 -17.98 -3.67 -5.34
N LEU A 93 -16.82 -4.14 -4.87
CA LEU A 93 -16.36 -5.51 -4.95
C LEU A 93 -15.70 -5.93 -3.62
N PRO A 94 -16.49 -6.09 -2.54
CA PRO A 94 -16.01 -6.58 -1.25
C PRO A 94 -15.36 -7.96 -1.40
N ALA A 95 -14.03 -7.98 -1.30
CA ALA A 95 -13.20 -9.18 -1.34
C ALA A 95 -12.69 -9.51 0.06
N GLU A 96 -12.82 -10.78 0.46
CA GLU A 96 -12.36 -11.30 1.75
C GLU A 96 -11.65 -12.64 1.56
N ALA A 97 -10.65 -12.95 2.40
CA ALA A 97 -9.92 -14.21 2.36
C ALA A 97 -9.78 -14.81 3.78
N PRO A 98 -10.89 -15.17 4.44
CA PRO A 98 -10.86 -15.65 5.82
C PRO A 98 -10.12 -16.98 5.97
N GLU A 99 -10.15 -17.86 4.97
CA GLU A 99 -9.40 -19.13 5.04
C GLU A 99 -7.90 -18.93 4.90
N LEU A 100 -7.47 -18.02 4.03
CA LEU A 100 -6.06 -17.65 3.95
C LEU A 100 -5.57 -17.17 5.31
N ARG A 101 -6.35 -16.29 5.97
CA ARG A 101 -6.03 -15.74 7.28
C ARG A 101 -5.91 -16.80 8.36
N ARG A 102 -6.73 -17.86 8.33
CA ARG A 102 -6.68 -18.97 9.28
C ARG A 102 -5.38 -19.77 9.22
N GLN A 103 -4.63 -19.70 8.12
CA GLN A 103 -3.33 -20.36 8.00
C GLN A 103 -2.22 -19.66 8.80
N ALA A 104 -2.41 -18.39 9.20
CA ALA A 104 -1.50 -17.70 10.11
C ALA A 104 -1.83 -18.02 11.57
N SER A 105 -0.86 -18.61 12.27
CA SER A 105 -0.99 -19.00 13.67
C SER A 105 0.11 -18.37 14.53
N GLY A 106 -0.25 -17.93 15.73
CA GLY A 106 0.72 -17.50 16.75
C GLY A 106 1.45 -18.66 17.43
N ALA A 107 1.03 -19.91 17.20
CA ALA A 107 1.64 -21.07 17.81
C ALA A 107 3.11 -21.24 17.35
N GLY A 108 4.03 -21.39 18.32
CA GLY A 108 5.45 -21.55 18.05
C GLY A 108 6.21 -20.25 17.74
N LEU A 109 5.55 -19.09 17.72
CA LEU A 109 6.20 -17.79 17.63
C LEU A 109 6.67 -17.32 19.01
N ASP A 110 7.67 -16.42 19.03
CA ASP A 110 8.03 -15.72 20.25
C ASP A 110 6.87 -14.84 20.75
N PRO A 111 6.82 -14.52 22.07
CA PRO A 111 5.68 -13.79 22.65
C PRO A 111 5.39 -12.43 21.99
N LEU A 112 6.42 -11.71 21.54
CA LEU A 112 6.24 -10.40 20.93
C LEU A 112 5.64 -10.52 19.52
N THR A 113 6.18 -11.42 18.70
CA THR A 113 5.63 -11.66 17.35
C THR A 113 4.21 -12.23 17.41
N ALA A 114 3.93 -13.15 18.34
CA ALA A 114 2.58 -13.68 18.54
C ALA A 114 1.58 -12.58 18.96
N TRP A 115 1.97 -11.71 19.90
CA TRP A 115 1.16 -10.57 20.32
C TRP A 115 0.92 -9.59 19.16
N ALA A 116 1.96 -9.26 18.39
CA ALA A 116 1.87 -8.35 17.26
C ALA A 116 0.94 -8.90 16.17
N LEU A 117 1.00 -10.21 15.89
CA LEU A 117 0.11 -10.87 14.93
C LEU A 117 -1.35 -10.79 15.39
N GLN A 118 -1.63 -11.09 16.67
CA GLN A 118 -2.97 -11.00 17.23
C GLN A 118 -3.51 -9.56 17.20
N ARG A 119 -2.68 -8.56 17.48
CA ARG A 119 -3.07 -7.15 17.38
C ARG A 119 -3.33 -6.74 15.95
N LEU A 120 -2.50 -7.15 15.00
CA LEU A 120 -2.73 -6.91 13.59
C LEU A 120 -4.07 -7.49 13.14
N HIS A 121 -4.36 -8.76 13.44
CA HIS A 121 -5.62 -9.41 13.05
C HIS A 121 -6.86 -8.80 13.71
N ALA A 122 -6.72 -8.22 14.91
CA ALA A 122 -7.83 -7.55 15.60
C ALA A 122 -8.15 -6.18 14.98
N ILE A 123 -7.14 -5.46 14.51
CA ILE A 123 -7.29 -4.12 13.90
C ILE A 123 -7.67 -4.26 12.42
N ASP A 124 -7.07 -5.22 11.73
CA ASP A 124 -7.18 -5.43 10.29
C ASP A 124 -7.80 -6.82 10.00
N PRO A 125 -9.14 -6.93 10.07
CA PRO A 125 -9.83 -8.17 9.72
C PRO A 125 -9.57 -8.54 8.26
N PRO A 126 -9.83 -9.79 7.82
CA PRO A 126 -9.55 -10.25 6.45
C PRO A 126 -10.53 -9.69 5.41
N ARG A 127 -10.70 -8.37 5.40
CA ARG A 127 -11.58 -7.57 4.55
C ARG A 127 -10.77 -6.55 3.75
N ASN A 128 -11.42 -5.86 2.83
CA ASN A 128 -10.80 -4.82 2.02
C ASN A 128 -9.54 -5.34 1.27
N LEU A 129 -9.59 -6.58 0.77
CA LEU A 129 -8.41 -7.22 0.20
C LEU A 129 -8.00 -6.58 -1.13
N LEU A 130 -8.95 -6.39 -2.05
CA LEU A 130 -8.67 -6.14 -3.46
C LEU A 130 -9.00 -4.69 -3.87
N PRO A 131 -8.04 -3.91 -4.40
CA PRO A 131 -6.60 -4.19 -4.48
C PRO A 131 -5.88 -3.97 -3.14
N SER A 132 -4.72 -4.61 -2.92
CA SER A 132 -3.96 -4.45 -1.68
C SER A 132 -3.49 -3.00 -1.52
N LEU A 133 -4.15 -2.26 -0.63
CA LEU A 133 -3.83 -0.85 -0.39
C LEU A 133 -2.45 -0.68 0.24
N HIS A 134 -2.03 -1.62 1.08
CA HIS A 134 -0.69 -1.65 1.69
C HIS A 134 0.41 -1.74 0.62
N VAL A 135 0.31 -2.73 -0.29
CA VAL A 135 1.26 -2.89 -1.40
C VAL A 135 1.22 -1.68 -2.33
N SER A 136 0.02 -1.19 -2.65
CA SER A 136 -0.15 -0.06 -3.56
C SER A 136 0.53 1.22 -3.05
N LEU A 137 0.31 1.56 -1.77
CA LEU A 137 0.91 2.75 -1.15
C LEU A 137 2.42 2.58 -1.00
N ALA A 138 2.90 1.39 -0.63
CA ALA A 138 4.32 1.09 -0.56
C ALA A 138 5.00 1.22 -1.93
N ALA A 139 4.33 0.79 -3.00
CA ALA A 139 4.83 0.95 -4.37
C ALA A 139 4.92 2.42 -4.78
N LEU A 140 3.90 3.24 -4.46
CA LEU A 140 3.96 4.68 -4.71
C LEU A 140 5.08 5.36 -3.91
N ALA A 141 5.30 4.97 -2.65
CA ALA A 141 6.45 5.44 -1.85
C ALA A 141 7.77 5.11 -2.55
N THR A 142 7.94 3.85 -2.95
CA THR A 142 9.14 3.39 -3.68
C THR A 142 9.35 4.17 -4.97
N CYS A 143 8.32 4.36 -5.79
CA CYS A 143 8.41 5.15 -7.02
C CYS A 143 8.75 6.62 -6.74
N ALA A 144 8.26 7.20 -5.65
CA ALA A 144 8.58 8.57 -5.27
C ALA A 144 10.05 8.71 -4.86
N LEU A 145 10.55 7.81 -4.01
CA LEU A 145 11.95 7.82 -3.57
C LEU A 145 12.91 7.54 -4.74
N ALA A 146 12.63 6.55 -5.58
CA ALA A 146 13.43 6.23 -6.77
C ALA A 146 13.48 7.34 -7.82
N ARG A 147 12.44 8.19 -7.88
CA ARG A 147 12.41 9.42 -8.71
C ARG A 147 13.11 10.60 -8.07
N SER A 148 13.22 10.61 -6.74
CA SER A 148 13.85 11.70 -6.01
C SER A 148 15.38 11.71 -6.18
N ASP A 149 15.99 10.53 -6.19
CA ASP A 149 17.43 10.34 -6.31
C ASP A 149 17.71 8.91 -6.82
N THR A 150 18.68 8.77 -7.73
CA THR A 150 19.06 7.47 -8.30
C THR A 150 19.58 6.50 -7.25
N ARG A 151 20.17 6.99 -6.15
CA ARG A 151 20.64 6.17 -5.02
C ARG A 151 19.52 5.36 -4.35
N TRP A 152 18.28 5.84 -4.44
CA TRP A 152 17.12 5.15 -3.86
C TRP A 152 16.56 4.05 -4.75
N ARG A 153 16.92 3.97 -6.04
CA ARG A 153 16.29 3.04 -6.99
C ARG A 153 16.39 1.59 -6.54
N LEU A 154 17.60 1.12 -6.25
CA LEU A 154 17.81 -0.26 -5.82
C LEU A 154 17.27 -0.50 -4.39
N PRO A 155 17.64 0.27 -3.36
CA PRO A 155 17.14 0.04 -1.99
C PRO A 155 15.62 0.08 -1.89
N ALA A 156 14.96 1.06 -2.52
CA ALA A 156 13.50 1.19 -2.48
C ALA A 156 12.79 0.02 -3.19
N THR A 157 13.40 -0.52 -4.25
CA THR A 157 12.86 -1.68 -4.97
C THR A 157 13.02 -2.96 -4.15
N LEU A 158 14.15 -3.15 -3.47
CA LEU A 158 14.36 -4.27 -2.56
C LEU A 158 13.40 -4.24 -1.38
N VAL A 159 13.17 -3.05 -0.80
CA VAL A 159 12.17 -2.85 0.25
C VAL A 159 10.76 -3.19 -0.24
N LEU A 160 10.38 -2.75 -1.45
CA LEU A 160 9.08 -3.10 -2.02
C LEU A 160 8.94 -4.61 -2.24
N ALA A 161 9.96 -5.27 -2.80
CA ALA A 161 9.96 -6.71 -3.01
C ALA A 161 9.82 -7.47 -1.68
N MET A 162 10.52 -7.00 -0.64
CA MET A 162 10.40 -7.54 0.71
C MET A 162 8.98 -7.37 1.27
N ILE A 163 8.36 -6.19 1.11
CA ILE A 163 6.98 -5.94 1.56
C ILE A 163 5.98 -6.83 0.80
N VAL A 164 6.13 -6.97 -0.52
CA VAL A 164 5.26 -7.81 -1.35
C VAL A 164 5.39 -9.29 -0.96
N ALA A 165 6.60 -9.78 -0.72
CA ALA A 165 6.80 -11.13 -0.20
C ALA A 165 6.17 -11.28 1.19
N ALA A 166 6.35 -10.26 2.04
CA ALA A 166 5.89 -10.29 3.42
C ALA A 166 4.37 -10.35 3.55
N VAL A 167 3.61 -9.62 2.72
CA VAL A 167 2.14 -9.66 2.77
C VAL A 167 1.59 -11.06 2.46
N CYS A 168 2.25 -11.81 1.57
CA CYS A 168 1.87 -13.18 1.21
C CYS A 168 2.30 -14.17 2.30
N LEU A 169 3.55 -14.08 2.77
CA LEU A 169 4.12 -14.95 3.79
C LEU A 169 3.45 -14.77 5.16
N SER A 170 2.96 -13.56 5.48
CA SER A 170 2.17 -13.29 6.68
C SER A 170 0.71 -13.71 6.57
N LYS A 171 0.26 -14.14 5.38
CA LYS A 171 -1.14 -14.47 5.07
C LYS A 171 -2.10 -13.31 5.26
N GLN A 172 -1.59 -12.09 5.09
CA GLN A 172 -2.43 -10.89 5.15
C GLN A 172 -3.13 -10.63 3.82
N HIS A 173 -2.43 -10.85 2.70
CA HIS A 173 -2.91 -10.66 1.34
C HIS A 173 -2.65 -11.90 0.47
N THR A 174 -3.43 -12.04 -0.59
CA THR A 174 -3.18 -13.01 -1.66
C THR A 174 -2.09 -12.50 -2.62
N VAL A 175 -1.66 -13.33 -3.55
CA VAL A 175 -0.83 -12.91 -4.67
C VAL A 175 -1.64 -12.04 -5.64
N ALA A 176 -2.92 -12.37 -5.85
CA ALA A 176 -3.77 -11.68 -6.82
C ALA A 176 -4.02 -10.21 -6.42
N ASP A 177 -4.37 -9.95 -5.17
CA ASP A 177 -4.59 -8.59 -4.68
C ASP A 177 -3.30 -7.79 -4.48
N ALA A 178 -2.17 -8.44 -4.16
CA ALA A 178 -0.86 -7.81 -4.18
C ALA A 178 -0.48 -7.33 -5.59
N VAL A 179 -0.67 -8.17 -6.61
CA VAL A 179 -0.45 -7.80 -8.03
C VAL A 179 -1.41 -6.69 -8.46
N ALA A 180 -2.69 -6.80 -8.11
CA ALA A 180 -3.68 -5.76 -8.37
C ALA A 180 -3.27 -4.43 -7.71
N GLY A 181 -2.66 -4.47 -6.52
CA GLY A 181 -2.14 -3.30 -5.84
C GLY A 181 -0.98 -2.62 -6.59
N LEU A 182 -0.04 -3.40 -7.11
CA LEU A 182 1.03 -2.86 -7.96
C LEU A 182 0.48 -2.20 -9.23
N LEU A 183 -0.53 -2.81 -9.85
CA LEU A 183 -1.22 -2.27 -11.03
C LEU A 183 -1.98 -0.98 -10.70
N ALA A 184 -2.69 -0.95 -9.57
CA ALA A 184 -3.41 0.22 -9.08
C ALA A 184 -2.45 1.39 -8.81
N ALA A 185 -1.31 1.13 -8.16
CA ALA A 185 -0.27 2.13 -7.94
C ALA A 185 0.24 2.73 -9.27
N TRP A 186 0.56 1.87 -10.25
CA TRP A 186 0.98 2.32 -11.58
C TRP A 186 -0.09 3.18 -12.28
N LEU A 187 -1.35 2.74 -12.24
CA LEU A 187 -2.47 3.43 -12.86
C LEU A 187 -2.69 4.80 -12.23
N CYS A 188 -2.84 4.87 -10.91
CA CYS A 188 -3.09 6.12 -10.18
C CYS A 188 -1.93 7.10 -10.33
N ASP A 189 -0.68 6.65 -10.35
CA ASP A 189 0.49 7.50 -10.59
C ASP A 189 0.51 8.05 -12.03
N ARG A 190 0.08 7.26 -13.02
CA ARG A 190 -0.08 7.70 -14.41
C ARG A 190 -1.22 8.69 -14.58
N VAL A 191 -2.35 8.48 -13.93
CA VAL A 191 -3.49 9.42 -13.92
C VAL A 191 -3.08 10.72 -13.25
N ALA A 192 -2.43 10.68 -12.07
CA ALA A 192 -1.94 11.86 -11.36
C ALA A 192 -1.03 12.73 -12.24
N ARG A 193 -0.13 12.11 -13.01
CA ARG A 193 0.75 12.80 -13.96
C ARG A 193 -0.02 13.50 -15.07
N ARG A 194 -1.07 12.86 -15.60
CA ARG A 194 -1.90 13.43 -16.67
C ARG A 194 -2.73 14.62 -16.18
N LEU A 195 -3.23 14.54 -14.96
CA LEU A 195 -4.01 15.62 -14.34
C LEU A 195 -3.15 16.81 -13.90
N ASN A 196 -1.85 16.59 -13.69
CA ASN A 196 -0.92 17.63 -13.24
C ASN A 196 0.40 17.55 -14.00
N PRO A 197 0.40 17.84 -15.32
CA PRO A 197 1.64 17.88 -16.08
C PRO A 197 2.57 18.95 -15.50
N ALA A 198 3.87 18.66 -15.51
CA ALA A 198 4.87 19.69 -15.19
C ALA A 198 4.72 20.85 -16.20
N PRO A 199 4.91 22.11 -15.78
CA PRO A 199 4.96 23.23 -16.71
C PRO A 199 5.97 22.93 -17.81
N ARG A 200 5.57 23.09 -19.09
CA ARG A 200 6.52 22.99 -20.21
C ARG A 200 7.58 24.06 -19.99
N LEU A 201 8.84 23.64 -19.83
CA LEU A 201 9.94 24.60 -19.87
C LEU A 201 9.99 25.18 -21.29
N PRO A 202 10.27 26.49 -21.45
CA PRO A 202 10.54 27.06 -22.75
C PRO A 202 11.72 26.31 -23.40
N PRO A 203 11.76 26.21 -24.74
CA PRO A 203 12.85 25.55 -25.44
C PRO A 203 14.19 26.15 -25.00
N ARG A 204 15.20 25.30 -24.78
CA ARG A 204 16.56 25.76 -24.48
C ARG A 204 17.02 26.64 -25.65
N PRO A 205 17.61 27.83 -25.39
CA PRO A 205 18.24 28.58 -26.46
C PRO A 205 19.33 27.71 -27.12
N PRO A 206 19.59 27.90 -28.42
CA PRO A 206 20.66 27.17 -29.10
C PRO A 206 22.01 27.41 -28.39
N PRO A 207 22.92 26.42 -28.40
CA PRO A 207 24.26 26.61 -27.86
C PRO A 207 24.98 27.76 -28.59
N PRO A 208 25.94 28.43 -27.92
CA PRO A 208 26.74 29.50 -28.51
C PRO A 208 27.60 29.00 -29.68
#